data_AF-A0A6V8PMW5-F1
#
_entry.id   AF-A0A6V8PMW5-F1
#
_cell.length_a   1.000
_cell.length_b   1.000
_cell.length_c   1.000
_cell.angle_alpha   90.00
_cell.angle_beta   90.00
_cell.angle_gamma   90.00
#
_symmetry.space_group_name_H-M   'P 1'
#
loop_
_entity.id
_entity.type
_entity.pdbx_description
1 polymer ?
#
loop_
_entity_poly.entity_id
_entity_poly.type
_entity_poly.pdbx_seq_one_letter_code
_entity_poly.pdbx_strand_id
1 'polypeptide(L)'
;LIRKDKYSPPSLAEIGEGLGLDGDKIKRIVKALVDAGSLVRVKQDLYYGREAMEENKDQVGGFLQPHGKITLAGLRDQLSTSRKYAQAILEYLDSVGFTRRIEDYRILKQIES
;
A
#
# COMPACT_ATOMS: atom_id res chain seq x y z
N LEU A 1 13.86 -7.93 -3.06
CA LEU A 1 13.10 -8.13 -1.81
C LEU A 1 11.78 -7.35 -1.88
N ILE A 2 11.76 -6.03 -1.78
CA ILE A 2 10.48 -5.27 -1.81
C ILE A 2 9.80 -5.22 -3.21
N ARG A 3 10.58 -5.19 -4.30
CA ARG A 3 10.03 -5.14 -5.68
C ARG A 3 9.25 -6.40 -6.12
N LYS A 4 9.43 -7.55 -5.47
CA LYS A 4 8.84 -8.83 -5.91
C LYS A 4 7.46 -9.11 -5.29
N ASP A 5 7.20 -8.68 -4.06
CA ASP A 5 5.94 -8.95 -3.37
C ASP A 5 4.98 -7.77 -3.46
N LYS A 6 4.24 -7.73 -4.56
CA LYS A 6 3.34 -6.62 -4.95
C LYS A 6 2.20 -6.38 -3.96
N TYR A 7 1.71 -7.44 -3.31
CA TYR A 7 0.52 -7.39 -2.46
C TYR A 7 0.78 -7.76 -0.99
N SER A 8 1.98 -8.24 -0.68
CA SER A 8 2.40 -8.73 0.65
C SER A 8 3.88 -8.42 0.91
N PRO A 9 4.29 -7.14 0.90
CA PRO A 9 5.71 -6.81 1.03
C PRO A 9 6.25 -7.23 2.40
N PRO A 10 7.54 -7.64 2.48
CA PRO A 10 8.16 -8.03 3.72
C PRO A 10 8.26 -6.84 4.69
N SER A 11 8.15 -7.12 5.97
CA SER A 11 8.38 -6.18 7.07
C SER A 11 9.85 -5.76 7.15
N LEU A 12 10.11 -4.65 7.85
CA LEU A 12 11.49 -4.20 8.10
C LEU A 12 12.34 -5.22 8.83
N ALA A 13 11.74 -5.99 9.74
CA ALA A 13 12.42 -7.05 10.47
C ALA A 13 12.88 -8.16 9.52
N GLU A 14 11.98 -8.63 8.64
CA GLU A 14 12.30 -9.68 7.65
C GLU A 14 13.38 -9.23 6.65
N ILE A 15 13.39 -7.96 6.26
CA ILE A 15 14.45 -7.41 5.39
C ILE A 15 15.77 -7.30 6.16
N GLY A 16 15.73 -6.87 7.43
CA GLY A 16 16.90 -6.78 8.30
C GLY A 16 17.56 -8.14 8.51
N GLU A 17 16.77 -9.16 8.84
CA GLU A 17 17.22 -10.54 9.00
C GLU A 17 17.79 -11.11 7.69
N GLY A 18 17.09 -10.91 6.56
CA GLY A 18 17.54 -11.40 5.25
C GLY A 18 18.83 -10.75 4.73
N LEU A 19 19.23 -9.59 5.28
CA LEU A 19 20.44 -8.86 4.90
C LEU A 19 21.52 -8.85 6.00
N GLY A 20 21.26 -9.46 7.15
CA GLY A 20 22.18 -9.43 8.31
C GLY A 20 22.41 -8.02 8.88
N LEU A 21 21.44 -7.13 8.72
CA LEU A 21 21.54 -5.72 9.16
C LEU A 21 20.84 -5.52 10.51
N ASP A 22 21.47 -4.75 11.38
CA ASP A 22 20.85 -4.32 12.63
C ASP A 22 19.64 -3.38 12.39
N GLY A 23 18.77 -3.30 13.41
CA GLY A 23 17.50 -2.57 13.35
C GLY A 23 17.63 -1.07 13.07
N ASP A 24 18.77 -0.45 13.38
CA ASP A 24 18.97 0.97 13.14
C ASP A 24 19.53 1.25 11.74
N LYS A 25 20.40 0.38 11.21
CA LYS A 25 20.86 0.46 9.82
C LYS A 25 19.72 0.26 8.84
N ILE A 26 18.86 -0.73 9.07
CA ILE A 26 17.71 -0.99 8.17
C ILE A 26 16.76 0.22 8.15
N LYS A 27 16.49 0.86 9.31
CA LYS A 27 15.67 2.07 9.38
C LYS A 27 16.27 3.24 8.59
N ARG A 28 17.58 3.45 8.67
CA ARG A 28 18.26 4.51 7.89
C ARG A 28 18.17 4.27 6.40
N ILE A 29 18.38 3.03 5.96
CA ILE A 29 18.28 2.64 4.55
C ILE A 29 16.85 2.85 4.05
N VAL A 30 15.84 2.37 4.79
CA VAL A 30 14.45 2.54 4.39
C VAL A 30 14.06 4.01 4.36
N LYS A 31 14.49 4.81 5.34
CA LYS A 31 14.28 6.26 5.31
C LYS A 31 14.86 6.88 4.05
N ALA A 32 16.13 6.58 3.73
CA ALA A 32 16.76 7.08 2.50
C ALA A 32 16.03 6.63 1.23
N LEU A 33 15.49 5.41 1.18
CA LEU A 33 14.72 4.91 0.04
C LEU A 33 13.33 5.55 -0.07
N VAL A 34 12.70 5.91 1.04
CA VAL A 34 11.46 6.70 1.08
C VAL A 34 11.73 8.13 0.63
N ASP A 35 12.80 8.75 1.14
CA ASP A 35 13.21 10.12 0.77
C ASP A 35 13.60 10.21 -0.72
N ALA A 36 14.24 9.17 -1.26
CA ALA A 36 14.52 9.01 -2.70
C ALA A 36 13.28 8.65 -3.53
N GLY A 37 12.12 8.46 -2.90
CA GLY A 37 10.87 8.12 -3.55
C GLY A 37 10.79 6.71 -4.11
N SER A 38 11.75 5.83 -3.85
CA SER A 38 11.70 4.43 -4.32
C SER A 38 10.73 3.57 -3.51
N LEU A 39 10.52 3.93 -2.24
CA LEU A 39 9.56 3.31 -1.34
C LEU A 39 8.47 4.29 -0.93
N VAL A 40 7.29 3.72 -0.67
CA VAL A 40 6.12 4.41 -0.13
C VAL A 40 5.80 3.77 1.22
N ARG A 41 5.74 4.60 2.26
CA ARG A 41 5.28 4.16 3.57
C ARG A 41 3.76 4.12 3.60
N VAL A 42 3.20 2.92 3.64
CA VAL A 42 1.73 2.69 3.62
C VAL A 42 1.16 2.62 5.03
N LYS A 43 1.90 2.00 5.96
CA LYS A 43 1.56 1.95 7.39
C LYS A 43 2.83 1.92 8.24
N GLN A 44 2.70 1.97 9.56
CA GLN A 44 3.81 1.67 10.45
C GLN A 44 4.40 0.30 10.10
N ASP A 45 5.71 0.30 9.82
CA ASP A 45 6.51 -0.88 9.45
C ASP A 45 6.07 -1.62 8.17
N LEU A 46 5.26 -0.96 7.32
CA LEU A 46 4.81 -1.51 6.05
C LEU A 46 5.14 -0.54 4.90
N TYR A 47 6.02 -1.00 4.01
CA TYR A 47 6.54 -0.22 2.90
C TYR A 47 6.30 -0.96 1.60
N TYR A 48 5.81 -0.24 0.60
CA TYR A 48 5.64 -0.75 -0.76
C TYR A 48 6.67 -0.08 -1.67
N GLY A 49 7.10 -0.77 -2.72
CA GLY A 49 7.77 -0.10 -3.83
C GLY A 49 6.82 0.89 -4.49
N ARG A 50 7.32 2.05 -4.96
CA ARG A 50 6.50 3.04 -5.66
C ARG A 50 5.69 2.41 -6.80
N GLU A 51 6.36 1.66 -7.68
CA GLU A 51 5.72 0.98 -8.83
C GLU A 51 4.57 0.06 -8.37
N ALA A 52 4.79 -0.76 -7.34
CA ALA A 52 3.76 -1.65 -6.82
C ALA A 52 2.59 -0.88 -6.20
N MET A 53 2.84 0.28 -5.57
CA MET A 53 1.77 1.10 -4.99
C MET A 53 0.95 1.82 -6.07
N GLU A 54 1.58 2.28 -7.16
CA GLU A 54 0.85 2.82 -8.31
C GLU A 54 0.00 1.73 -8.98
N GLU A 55 0.54 0.52 -9.19
CA GLU A 55 -0.26 -0.62 -9.68
C GLU A 55 -1.47 -0.92 -8.77
N ASN A 56 -1.28 -0.92 -7.44
CA ASN A 56 -2.38 -1.09 -6.48
C ASN A 56 -3.45 0.01 -6.61
N LYS A 57 -3.02 1.26 -6.80
CA LYS A 57 -3.91 2.40 -7.01
C LYS A 57 -4.71 2.26 -8.31
N ASP A 58 -4.06 1.83 -9.39
CA ASP A 58 -4.71 1.59 -10.69
C ASP A 58 -5.74 0.47 -10.61
N GLN A 59 -5.43 -0.64 -9.92
CA GLN A 59 -6.37 -1.74 -9.69
C GLN A 59 -7.60 -1.27 -8.91
N VAL A 60 -7.41 -0.49 -7.84
CA VAL A 60 -8.51 0.08 -7.05
C VAL A 60 -9.33 1.06 -7.89
N GLY A 61 -8.67 1.92 -8.67
CA GLY A 61 -9.33 2.86 -9.58
C GLY A 61 -10.16 2.16 -10.65
N GLY A 62 -9.58 1.14 -11.31
CA GLY A 62 -10.25 0.33 -12.32
C GLY A 62 -11.43 -0.48 -11.78
N PHE A 63 -11.40 -0.86 -10.50
CA PHE A 63 -12.57 -1.45 -9.84
C PHE A 63 -13.64 -0.40 -9.53
N LEU A 64 -13.23 0.74 -8.95
CA LEU A 64 -14.17 1.77 -8.48
C LEU A 64 -14.85 2.55 -9.61
N GLN A 65 -14.21 2.76 -10.76
CA GLN A 65 -14.79 3.46 -11.89
C GLN A 65 -16.12 2.84 -12.37
N PRO A 66 -16.20 1.52 -12.67
CA PRO A 66 -17.45 0.88 -13.07
C PRO A 66 -18.38 0.51 -11.89
N HIS A 67 -17.85 0.20 -10.71
CA HIS A 67 -18.67 -0.29 -9.58
C HIS A 67 -19.13 0.81 -8.60
N GLY A 68 -18.49 1.97 -8.62
CA GLY A 68 -18.76 3.12 -7.74
C GLY A 68 -18.25 2.98 -6.30
N LYS A 69 -18.19 1.76 -5.74
CA LYS A 69 -17.76 1.51 -4.35
C LYS A 69 -16.98 0.21 -4.17
N ILE A 70 -16.09 0.17 -3.17
CA ILE A 70 -15.35 -1.03 -2.78
C ILE A 70 -15.31 -1.21 -1.26
N THR A 71 -15.54 -2.43 -0.77
CA THR A 71 -15.38 -2.78 0.65
C THR A 71 -13.98 -3.34 0.90
N LEU A 72 -13.56 -3.40 2.17
CA LEU A 72 -12.31 -4.09 2.55
C LEU A 72 -12.30 -5.55 2.08
N ALA A 73 -13.43 -6.25 2.23
CA ALA A 73 -13.55 -7.64 1.80
C ALA A 73 -13.42 -7.74 0.27
N GLY A 74 -14.08 -6.86 -0.48
CA GLY A 74 -14.00 -6.81 -1.94
C GLY A 74 -12.57 -6.58 -2.43
N LEU A 75 -11.84 -5.62 -1.84
CA LEU A 75 -10.45 -5.38 -2.24
C LEU A 75 -9.54 -6.57 -1.89
N ARG A 76 -9.71 -7.15 -0.70
CA ARG A 76 -8.96 -8.34 -0.28
C ARG A 76 -9.11 -9.48 -1.30
N ASP A 77 -10.35 -9.75 -1.72
CA ASP A 77 -10.66 -10.82 -2.66
C ASP A 77 -10.10 -10.50 -4.05
N GLN A 78 -10.25 -9.25 -4.51
CA GLN A 78 -9.71 -8.77 -5.79
C GLN A 78 -8.18 -8.91 -5.87
N LEU A 79 -7.46 -8.51 -4.81
CA LEU A 79 -6.00 -8.57 -4.77
C LEU A 79 -5.46 -9.92 -4.29
N SER A 80 -6.34 -10.88 -3.96
CA SER A 80 -5.97 -12.18 -3.37
C SER A 80 -4.95 -12.04 -2.23
N THR A 81 -5.17 -11.07 -1.34
CA THR A 81 -4.24 -10.72 -0.25
C THR A 81 -4.89 -10.87 1.12
N SER A 82 -4.13 -10.64 2.19
CA SER A 82 -4.67 -10.65 3.56
C SER A 82 -5.50 -9.39 3.85
N ARG A 83 -6.42 -9.48 4.83
CA ARG A 83 -7.15 -8.29 5.32
C ARG A 83 -6.21 -7.18 5.80
N LYS A 84 -5.07 -7.54 6.40
CA LYS A 84 -4.05 -6.59 6.87
C LYS A 84 -3.53 -5.72 5.72
N TYR A 85 -3.18 -6.33 4.59
CA TYR A 85 -2.63 -5.61 3.44
C TYR A 85 -3.70 -4.82 2.69
N ALA A 86 -4.87 -5.42 2.44
CA ALA A 86 -5.98 -4.71 1.81
C ALA A 86 -6.42 -3.48 2.62
N GLN A 87 -6.45 -3.60 3.96
CA GLN A 87 -6.77 -2.48 4.84
C GLN A 87 -5.69 -1.39 4.76
N ALA A 88 -4.42 -1.76 4.78
CA ALA A 88 -3.33 -0.80 4.70
C ALA A 88 -3.33 -0.04 3.35
N ILE A 89 -3.60 -0.73 2.25
CA ILE A 89 -3.76 -0.11 0.92
C ILE A 89 -4.90 0.91 0.94
N LEU A 90 -6.08 0.54 1.44
CA LEU A 90 -7.22 1.48 1.52
C LEU A 90 -6.91 2.68 2.43
N GLU A 91 -6.32 2.45 3.59
CA GLU A 91 -5.91 3.52 4.52
C GLU A 91 -4.91 4.49 3.85
N TYR A 92 -3.95 3.97 3.09
CA TYR A 92 -3.02 4.80 2.33
C TYR A 92 -3.72 5.60 1.22
N LEU A 93 -4.60 4.97 0.43
CA LEU A 93 -5.35 5.63 -0.64
C LEU A 93 -6.28 6.73 -0.09
N ASP A 94 -6.87 6.51 1.08
CA ASP A 94 -7.63 7.52 1.82
C ASP A 94 -6.71 8.69 2.24
N SER A 95 -5.49 8.39 2.74
CA SER A 95 -4.52 9.39 3.21
C SER A 95 -3.99 10.31 2.12
N VAL A 96 -3.80 9.78 0.90
CA VAL A 96 -3.36 10.56 -0.27
C VAL A 96 -4.52 11.19 -1.03
N GLY A 97 -5.74 11.07 -0.52
CA GLY A 97 -6.94 11.65 -1.12
C GLY A 97 -7.40 11.00 -2.42
N PHE A 98 -6.96 9.76 -2.71
CA PHE A 98 -7.42 9.02 -3.88
C PHE A 98 -8.81 8.42 -3.65
N THR A 99 -9.06 7.90 -2.45
CA THR A 99 -10.36 7.39 -2.04
C THR A 99 -10.93 8.17 -0.85
N ARG A 100 -12.23 8.00 -0.61
CA ARG A 100 -12.91 8.44 0.61
C ARG A 100 -13.70 7.28 1.18
N ARG A 101 -13.50 7.02 2.48
CA ARG A 101 -14.32 6.06 3.23
C ARG A 101 -15.70 6.62 3.54
N ILE A 102 -16.73 5.83 3.26
CA ILE A 102 -18.13 6.05 3.65
C ILE A 102 -18.57 4.77 4.38
N GLU A 103 -18.81 4.86 5.68
CA GLU A 103 -19.15 3.70 6.53
C GLU A 103 -18.15 2.53 6.40
N ASP A 104 -18.54 1.47 5.68
CA ASP A 104 -17.79 0.24 5.45
C ASP A 104 -17.16 0.13 4.05
N TYR A 105 -17.45 1.06 3.13
CA TYR A 105 -16.92 1.08 1.77
C TYR A 105 -16.11 2.35 1.47
N ARG A 106 -15.42 2.35 0.32
CA ARG A 106 -14.70 3.50 -0.24
C ARG A 106 -15.26 3.83 -1.60
N ILE A 107 -15.23 5.12 -1.94
CA ILE A 107 -15.51 5.65 -3.28
C ILE A 107 -14.27 6.40 -3.79
N LEU A 108 -14.20 6.61 -5.11
CA LEU A 108 -13.21 7.54 -5.66
C LEU A 108 -13.53 8.95 -5.16
N LYS A 109 -12.50 9.66 -4.70
CA LYS A 109 -12.65 11.09 -4.42
C LYS A 109 -12.76 11.78 -5.79
N GLN A 110 -13.89 12.41 -6.06
CA GLN A 110 -14.04 13.27 -7.24
C GLN A 110 -12.93 14.33 -7.16
N ILE A 111 -12.02 14.33 -8.12
CA ILE A 111 -11.11 15.46 -8.30
C ILE A 111 -12.00 16.55 -8.90
N GLU A 112 -12.37 17.54 -8.10
CA GLU A 112 -12.93 18.78 -8.65
C GLU A 112 -11.90 19.30 -9.65
N SER A 113 -12.26 19.25 -10.94
CA SER A 113 -11.52 19.92 -12.02
C SER A 113 -11.83 21.40 -12.01
#